data_AF-A0A9E3KEL2-F1
#
_entry.id   AF-A0A9E3KEL2-F1
#
_cell.length_a   1.000
_cell.length_b   1.000
_cell.length_c   1.000
_cell.angle_alpha   90.00
_cell.angle_beta   90.00
_cell.angle_gamma   90.00
#
_symmetry.space_group_name_H-M   'P 1'
#
loop_
_entity.id
_entity.type
_entity.pdbx_description
1 polymer ?
#
loop_
_entity_poly.entity_id
_entity_poly.type
_entity_poly.pdbx_seq_one_letter_code
_entity_poly.pdbx_strand_id
1 'polypeptide(L)'
;MDNLQFWLYVIIGVIYLITQVRKKAREQAPPPKRPAQRQQPAAPQFKPEPQQSSPKPISFEDLLREITEAKKPKQEGPPTYAPYKQPEYVDYDDDLEDEEDEYKPVIPDYRKTDPIYQKYEEAKIHDYSRDSLEESLKLENVSMKYGRFTEFESGQQGGSVLQGYVDDLRDPEGFRKAIIMSEILNRKHF
;
A
#
# COMPACT_ATOMS: atom_id res chain seq x y z
N MET A 1 -2.85 57.69 23.35
CA MET A 1 -1.65 56.86 23.57
C MET A 1 -1.65 56.19 24.94
N ASP A 2 -2.61 56.51 25.80
CA ASP A 2 -2.63 56.12 27.22
C ASP A 2 -3.12 54.68 27.46
N ASN A 3 -3.98 54.15 26.58
CA ASN A 3 -4.48 52.77 26.68
C ASN A 3 -3.38 51.71 26.48
N LEU A 4 -2.43 51.95 25.58
CA LEU A 4 -1.33 51.01 25.32
C LEU A 4 -0.35 50.98 26.50
N GLN A 5 -0.04 52.16 27.05
CA GLN A 5 0.85 52.29 28.19
C GLN A 5 0.22 51.71 29.46
N PHE A 6 -1.09 51.92 29.67
CA PHE A 6 -1.85 51.27 30.74
C PHE A 6 -1.82 49.74 30.62
N TRP A 7 -2.14 49.19 29.44
CA TRP A 7 -2.09 47.75 29.19
C TRP A 7 -0.69 47.17 29.36
N LEU A 8 0.36 47.88 28.93
CA LEU A 8 1.74 47.48 29.12
C LEU A 8 2.09 47.36 30.62
N TYR A 9 1.70 48.33 31.44
CA TYR A 9 1.92 48.26 32.89
C TYR A 9 1.12 47.15 33.57
N VAL A 10 -0.10 46.88 33.12
CA VAL A 10 -0.90 45.74 33.60
C VAL A 10 -0.19 44.41 33.28
N ILE A 11 0.29 44.24 32.04
CA ILE A 11 1.03 43.04 31.64
C ILE A 11 2.31 42.86 32.46
N ILE A 12 3.08 43.93 32.67
CA ILE A 12 4.30 43.89 33.49
C ILE A 12 3.97 43.53 34.95
N GLY A 13 2.88 44.07 35.51
CA GLY A 13 2.41 43.75 36.85
C GLY A 13 2.02 42.27 37.00
N VAL A 14 1.33 41.71 36.00
CA VAL A 14 0.96 40.28 35.98
C VAL A 14 2.20 39.39 35.87
N ILE A 15 3.14 39.71 34.98
CA ILE A 15 4.40 38.96 34.83
C ILE A 15 5.22 39.02 36.13
N TYR A 16 5.27 40.18 36.79
CA TYR A 16 5.96 40.35 38.07
C TYR A 16 5.33 39.46 39.16
N LEU A 17 3.99 39.40 39.24
CA LEU A 17 3.28 38.58 40.20
C LEU A 17 3.52 37.08 39.98
N ILE A 18 3.49 36.62 38.72
CA ILE A 18 3.75 35.21 38.36
C ILE A 18 5.20 34.83 38.68
N THR A 19 6.17 35.69 38.38
CA THR A 19 7.59 35.42 38.65
C THR A 19 7.91 35.40 40.15
N GLN A 20 7.25 36.25 40.95
CA GLN A 20 7.38 36.27 42.41
C GLN A 20 6.89 34.95 43.05
N VAL A 21 5.76 34.42 42.60
CA VAL A 21 5.17 33.18 43.14
C VAL A 21 6.02 31.95 42.77
N ARG A 22 6.53 31.88 41.54
CA ARG A 22 7.37 30.76 41.08
C ARG A 22 8.75 30.72 41.75
N LYS A 23 9.33 31.86 42.10
CA LYS A 23 10.62 31.92 42.82
C LYS A 23 10.52 31.27 44.21
N LYS A 24 9.44 31.55 44.96
CA LYS A 24 9.20 30.95 46.29
C LYS A 24 8.99 29.42 46.24
N ALA A 25 8.39 28.91 45.17
CA ALA A 25 8.18 27.47 44.98
C ALA A 25 9.48 26.72 44.62
N ARG A 26 10.46 27.39 44.02
CA ARG A 26 11.71 26.78 43.55
C ARG A 26 12.76 26.62 44.67
N GLU A 27 12.72 27.47 45.69
CA GLU A 27 13.65 27.44 46.83
C GLU A 27 13.32 26.33 47.86
N GLN A 28 12.12 25.73 47.82
CA GLN A 28 11.70 24.65 48.73
C GLN A 28 11.83 23.24 48.13
N ALA A 29 12.48 23.06 46.98
CA ALA A 29 12.66 21.74 46.39
C ALA A 29 13.92 21.04 46.94
N PRO A 30 13.80 19.86 47.60
CA PRO A 30 14.96 19.09 48.03
C PRO A 30 15.76 18.55 46.83
N PRO A 31 17.08 18.31 46.98
CA PRO A 31 17.95 17.92 45.88
C PRO A 31 17.54 16.55 45.28
N PRO A 32 17.65 16.38 43.95
CA PRO A 32 17.19 15.16 43.27
C PRO A 32 18.07 13.95 43.64
N LYS A 33 17.45 12.95 44.26
CA LYS A 33 18.03 11.61 44.42
C LYS A 33 18.06 10.90 43.06
N ARG A 34 19.23 10.46 42.62
CA ARG A 34 19.40 9.63 41.41
C ARG A 34 18.66 8.30 41.60
N PRO A 35 17.78 7.88 40.68
CA PRO A 35 17.16 6.56 40.79
C PRO A 35 18.17 5.46 40.40
N ALA A 36 18.20 4.41 41.23
CA ALA A 36 18.95 3.19 41.00
C ALA A 36 18.47 2.47 39.73
N GLN A 37 19.43 1.80 39.10
CA GLN A 37 19.35 1.03 37.85
C GLN A 37 18.17 0.05 37.88
N ARG A 38 17.20 0.27 36.98
CA ARG A 38 16.01 -0.57 36.84
C ARG A 38 16.39 -1.83 36.07
N GLN A 39 16.27 -2.99 36.74
CA GLN A 39 16.38 -4.31 36.12
C GLN A 39 15.31 -4.46 35.02
N GLN A 40 15.73 -4.92 33.85
CA GLN A 40 14.85 -5.20 32.71
C GLN A 40 13.99 -6.44 33.01
N PRO A 41 12.67 -6.44 32.75
CA PRO A 41 11.89 -7.66 32.74
C PRO A 41 12.18 -8.45 31.46
N ALA A 42 12.38 -9.77 31.63
CA ALA A 42 12.59 -10.72 30.56
C ALA A 42 11.43 -10.70 29.55
N ALA A 43 11.77 -10.67 28.26
CA ALA A 43 10.83 -10.84 27.16
C ALA A 43 10.19 -12.24 27.17
N PRO A 44 8.91 -12.40 26.76
CA PRO A 44 8.31 -13.73 26.63
C PRO A 44 8.98 -14.48 25.47
N GLN A 45 9.53 -15.66 25.77
CA GLN A 45 10.04 -16.57 24.75
C GLN A 45 8.86 -17.13 23.94
N PHE A 46 8.74 -16.69 22.69
CA PHE A 46 7.84 -17.30 21.72
C PHE A 46 8.47 -18.63 21.27
N LYS A 47 7.78 -19.74 21.53
CA LYS A 47 8.18 -21.08 21.11
C LYS A 47 7.44 -21.38 19.80
N PRO A 48 8.10 -21.46 18.63
CA PRO A 48 7.40 -21.84 17.42
C PRO A 48 7.14 -23.36 17.43
N GLU A 49 5.89 -23.74 17.24
CA GLU A 49 5.48 -25.09 16.83
C GLU A 49 6.09 -25.44 15.45
N PRO A 50 6.32 -26.73 15.15
CA PRO A 50 6.90 -27.14 13.88
C PRO A 50 5.85 -27.11 12.77
N GLN A 51 5.73 -25.97 12.08
CA GLN A 51 5.00 -25.87 10.83
C GLN A 51 5.92 -26.12 9.63
N GLN A 52 5.69 -27.28 9.04
CA GLN A 52 5.88 -27.71 7.65
C GLN A 52 6.60 -26.72 6.70
N SER A 53 7.80 -27.15 6.27
CA SER A 53 8.52 -26.82 5.03
C SER A 53 8.16 -25.50 4.34
N SER A 54 8.80 -24.42 4.78
CA SER A 54 9.14 -23.34 3.83
C SER A 54 10.18 -23.87 2.84
N PRO A 55 10.02 -23.67 1.52
CA PRO A 55 11.11 -23.94 0.60
C PRO A 55 12.27 -23.01 0.94
N LYS A 56 13.48 -23.57 1.04
CA LYS A 56 14.70 -22.81 1.32
C LYS A 56 14.78 -21.61 0.35
N PRO A 57 15.14 -20.41 0.81
CA PRO A 57 15.31 -19.27 -0.07
C PRO A 57 16.41 -19.61 -1.08
N ILE A 58 16.03 -19.66 -2.35
CA ILE A 58 16.92 -19.98 -3.46
C ILE A 58 17.95 -18.86 -3.57
N SER A 59 19.23 -19.22 -3.69
CA SER A 59 20.30 -18.23 -3.78
C SER A 59 20.31 -17.57 -5.16
N PHE A 60 20.80 -16.33 -5.22
CA PHE A 60 20.92 -15.62 -6.51
C PHE A 60 21.80 -16.37 -7.52
N GLU A 61 22.80 -17.11 -7.04
CA GLU A 61 23.64 -17.95 -7.89
C GLU A 61 22.85 -19.13 -8.48
N ASP A 62 21.94 -19.75 -7.72
CA ASP A 62 21.06 -20.82 -8.23
C ASP A 62 20.08 -20.28 -9.29
N LEU A 63 19.52 -19.08 -9.08
CA LEU A 63 18.67 -18.42 -10.07
C LEU A 63 19.42 -18.10 -11.36
N LEU A 64 20.66 -17.60 -11.27
CA LEU A 64 21.50 -17.35 -12.44
C LEU A 64 21.90 -18.64 -13.15
N ARG A 65 22.16 -19.71 -12.39
CA ARG A 65 22.44 -21.04 -12.94
C ARG A 65 21.24 -21.61 -13.69
N GLU A 66 20.03 -21.48 -13.14
CA GLU A 66 18.81 -21.95 -13.77
C GLU A 66 18.52 -21.21 -15.10
N ILE A 67 18.69 -19.88 -15.11
CA ILE A 67 18.51 -19.06 -16.32
C ILE A 67 19.56 -19.41 -17.40
N THR A 68 20.79 -19.71 -17.00
CA THR A 68 21.87 -20.05 -17.94
C THR A 68 21.82 -21.50 -18.43
N GLU A 69 21.32 -22.44 -17.61
CA GLU A 69 21.06 -23.83 -18.01
C GLU A 69 19.85 -23.92 -18.97
N ALA A 70 18.79 -23.14 -18.74
CA ALA A 70 17.63 -23.07 -19.63
C ALA A 70 17.94 -22.50 -21.03
N LYS A 71 19.07 -21.79 -21.17
CA LYS A 71 19.48 -21.18 -22.44
C LYS A 71 20.34 -22.10 -23.32
N LYS A 72 20.68 -23.31 -22.88
CA LYS A 72 21.39 -24.28 -23.71
C LYS A 72 20.39 -24.93 -24.68
N PRO A 73 20.51 -24.72 -26.00
CA PRO A 73 19.61 -25.35 -26.94
C PRO A 73 19.79 -26.86 -26.84
N LYS A 74 18.69 -27.54 -26.51
CA LYS A 74 18.61 -29.00 -26.57
C LYS A 74 18.89 -29.38 -28.02
N GLN A 75 20.08 -29.92 -28.28
CA GLN A 75 20.42 -30.53 -29.56
C GLN A 75 19.62 -31.81 -29.68
N GLU A 76 18.38 -31.67 -30.11
CA GLU A 76 17.62 -32.77 -30.69
C GLU A 76 18.23 -32.99 -32.07
N GLY A 77 18.98 -34.08 -32.20
CA GLY A 77 19.52 -34.50 -33.49
C GLY A 77 18.40 -34.66 -34.52
N PRO A 78 18.71 -34.57 -35.83
CA PRO A 78 17.69 -34.71 -36.85
C PRO A 78 16.94 -36.03 -36.66
N PRO A 79 15.60 -36.04 -36.73
CA PRO A 79 14.82 -37.26 -36.59
C PRO A 79 15.23 -38.25 -37.69
N THR A 80 15.67 -39.45 -37.29
CA THR A 80 15.86 -40.57 -38.21
C THR A 80 14.48 -41.08 -38.62
N TYR A 81 14.02 -40.70 -39.81
CA TYR A 81 12.76 -41.18 -40.39
C TYR A 81 12.93 -42.63 -40.86
N ALA A 82 12.02 -43.52 -40.45
CA ALA A 82 11.90 -44.85 -41.05
C ALA A 82 11.45 -44.71 -42.52
N PRO A 83 11.91 -45.59 -43.43
CA PRO A 83 11.51 -45.54 -44.83
C PRO A 83 9.98 -45.72 -44.96
N TYR A 84 9.32 -44.74 -45.56
CA TYR A 84 7.89 -44.75 -45.84
C TYR A 84 7.56 -45.94 -46.74
N LYS A 85 6.77 -46.91 -46.25
CA LYS A 85 6.14 -47.92 -47.11
C LYS A 85 5.05 -47.21 -47.90
N GLN A 86 5.17 -47.20 -49.23
CA GLN A 86 4.10 -46.65 -50.07
C GLN A 86 2.86 -47.54 -49.90
N PRO A 87 1.68 -46.94 -49.63
CA PRO A 87 0.44 -47.70 -49.59
C PRO A 87 0.13 -48.25 -50.99
N GLU A 88 -0.39 -49.47 -51.02
CA GLU A 88 -0.94 -50.08 -52.23
C GLU A 88 -2.13 -49.22 -52.71
N TYR A 89 -2.07 -48.79 -53.97
CA TYR A 89 -3.09 -47.93 -54.56
C TYR A 89 -4.36 -48.75 -54.78
N VAL A 90 -5.42 -48.41 -54.05
CA VAL A 90 -6.76 -48.94 -54.27
C VAL A 90 -7.53 -47.89 -55.05
N ASP A 91 -7.97 -48.26 -56.25
CA ASP A 91 -8.81 -47.43 -57.09
C ASP A 91 -10.27 -47.63 -56.68
N TYR A 92 -10.91 -46.56 -56.22
CA TYR A 92 -12.28 -46.57 -55.70
C TYR A 92 -13.29 -45.98 -56.69
N ASP A 93 -12.84 -45.60 -57.89
CA ASP A 93 -13.68 -44.90 -58.87
C ASP A 93 -14.71 -45.82 -59.55
N ASP A 94 -14.56 -47.14 -59.49
CA ASP A 94 -15.44 -48.09 -60.20
C ASP A 94 -16.81 -48.31 -59.52
N ASP A 95 -17.00 -47.93 -58.25
CA ASP A 95 -18.22 -48.21 -57.46
C ASP A 95 -18.99 -46.94 -57.00
N LEU A 96 -18.63 -45.74 -57.48
CA LEU A 96 -19.32 -44.50 -57.13
C LEU A 96 -20.54 -44.26 -58.03
N GLU A 97 -21.76 -44.32 -57.45
CA GLU A 97 -22.97 -43.81 -58.09
C GLU A 97 -22.88 -42.27 -58.21
N ASP A 98 -23.28 -41.72 -59.36
CA ASP A 98 -23.32 -40.27 -59.63
C ASP A 98 -24.38 -39.58 -58.73
N GLU A 99 -24.03 -39.28 -57.47
CA GLU A 99 -24.86 -38.46 -56.58
C GLU A 99 -24.71 -36.97 -56.93
N GLU A 100 -25.68 -36.41 -57.67
CA GLU A 100 -25.82 -34.97 -58.00
C GLU A 100 -26.23 -34.08 -56.81
N ASP A 101 -25.67 -34.31 -55.62
CA ASP A 101 -25.92 -33.43 -54.48
C ASP A 101 -25.00 -32.20 -54.56
N GLU A 102 -25.58 -31.07 -54.96
CA GLU A 102 -24.94 -29.76 -54.96
C GLU A 102 -24.38 -29.43 -53.56
N TYR A 103 -23.05 -29.52 -53.42
CA TYR A 103 -22.35 -29.22 -52.19
C TYR A 103 -22.61 -27.77 -51.77
N LYS A 104 -23.44 -27.59 -50.73
CA LYS A 104 -23.57 -26.30 -50.04
C LYS A 104 -22.51 -26.23 -48.95
N PRO A 105 -21.47 -25.39 -49.08
CA PRO A 105 -20.53 -25.20 -47.98
C PRO A 105 -21.29 -24.60 -46.79
N VAL A 106 -21.55 -25.42 -45.78
CA VAL A 106 -21.96 -24.94 -44.47
C VAL A 106 -20.72 -24.27 -43.89
N ILE A 107 -20.58 -22.96 -44.06
CA ILE A 107 -19.54 -22.18 -43.40
C ILE A 107 -20.06 -21.92 -41.98
N PRO A 108 -19.57 -22.64 -40.94
CA PRO A 108 -19.98 -22.32 -39.59
C PRO A 108 -19.48 -20.91 -39.26
N ASP A 109 -20.37 -20.05 -38.78
CA ASP A 109 -20.01 -18.73 -38.28
C ASP A 109 -19.29 -18.92 -36.93
N TYR A 110 -17.97 -19.17 -37.01
CA TYR A 110 -17.11 -19.44 -35.86
C TYR A 110 -17.21 -18.37 -34.77
N ARG A 111 -17.63 -17.15 -35.12
CA ARG A 111 -17.83 -16.06 -34.16
C ARG A 111 -18.97 -16.33 -33.17
N LYS A 112 -19.99 -17.09 -33.58
CA LYS A 112 -21.17 -17.38 -32.76
C LYS A 112 -21.11 -18.76 -32.12
N THR A 113 -20.47 -19.72 -32.80
CA THR A 113 -20.49 -21.14 -32.39
C THR A 113 -19.32 -21.51 -31.49
N ASP A 114 -18.17 -20.83 -31.59
CA ASP A 114 -16.98 -21.19 -30.84
C ASP A 114 -16.95 -20.50 -29.46
N PRO A 115 -16.97 -21.25 -28.33
CA PRO A 115 -16.82 -20.66 -27.00
C PRO A 115 -15.49 -19.92 -26.80
N ILE A 116 -14.45 -20.27 -27.57
CA ILE A 116 -13.15 -19.58 -27.54
C ILE A 116 -13.31 -18.14 -28.04
N TYR A 117 -14.14 -17.92 -29.06
CA TYR A 117 -14.37 -16.59 -29.63
C TYR A 117 -15.13 -15.70 -28.65
N GLN A 118 -16.15 -16.23 -27.99
CA GLN A 118 -16.90 -15.52 -26.95
C GLN A 118 -15.97 -15.09 -25.80
N LYS A 119 -15.09 -16.00 -25.35
CA LYS A 119 -14.11 -15.70 -24.30
C LYS A 119 -13.09 -14.63 -24.72
N TYR A 120 -12.67 -14.63 -25.99
CA TYR A 120 -11.81 -13.59 -26.53
C TYR A 120 -12.50 -12.22 -26.53
N GLU A 121 -13.76 -12.16 -26.99
CA GLU A 121 -14.53 -10.91 -26.98
C GLU A 121 -14.77 -10.39 -25.56
N GLU A 122 -15.10 -11.27 -24.61
CA GLU A 122 -15.25 -10.92 -23.20
C GLU A 122 -13.96 -10.36 -22.61
N ALA A 123 -12.83 -11.03 -22.82
CA ALA A 123 -11.52 -10.58 -22.35
C ALA A 123 -11.14 -9.23 -22.96
N LYS A 124 -11.41 -9.04 -24.25
CA LYS A 124 -11.19 -7.77 -24.95
C LYS A 124 -12.01 -6.65 -24.31
N ILE A 125 -13.31 -6.86 -24.09
CA ILE A 125 -14.19 -5.87 -23.44
C ILE A 125 -13.68 -5.57 -22.02
N HIS A 126 -13.31 -6.59 -21.27
CA HIS A 126 -12.79 -6.44 -19.92
C HIS A 126 -11.51 -5.57 -19.88
N ASP A 127 -10.54 -5.83 -20.77
CA ASP A 127 -9.31 -5.05 -20.82
C ASP A 127 -9.51 -3.59 -21.25
N TYR A 128 -10.49 -3.31 -22.13
CA TYR A 128 -10.86 -1.93 -22.48
C TYR A 128 -11.72 -1.24 -21.41
N SER A 129 -12.44 -2.02 -20.59
CA SER A 129 -13.28 -1.49 -19.50
C SER A 129 -12.48 -1.12 -18.25
N ARG A 130 -11.23 -1.57 -18.15
CA ARG A 130 -10.32 -1.17 -17.09
C ARG A 130 -9.92 0.28 -17.32
N ASP A 131 -10.09 1.09 -16.29
CA ASP A 131 -9.55 2.45 -16.23
C ASP A 131 -8.08 2.41 -16.67
N SER A 132 -7.71 3.33 -17.56
CA SER A 132 -6.32 3.42 -18.02
C SER A 132 -5.39 3.55 -16.82
N LEU A 133 -4.15 3.06 -16.92
CA LEU A 133 -3.19 3.18 -15.80
C LEU A 133 -3.07 4.63 -15.32
N GLU A 134 -3.14 5.57 -16.25
CA GLU A 134 -3.11 7.01 -16.03
C GLU A 134 -4.36 7.56 -15.31
N GLU A 135 -5.49 6.87 -15.40
CA GLU A 135 -6.74 7.21 -14.72
C GLU A 135 -6.81 6.59 -13.32
N SER A 136 -6.30 5.36 -13.17
CA SER A 136 -6.16 4.72 -11.85
C SER A 136 -5.12 5.42 -10.96
N LEU A 137 -4.05 5.91 -11.57
CA LEU A 137 -3.13 6.84 -10.95
C LEU A 137 -3.82 8.20 -10.94
N LYS A 138 -4.37 8.64 -9.81
CA LYS A 138 -4.99 9.98 -9.64
C LYS A 138 -3.95 11.11 -9.77
N LEU A 139 -3.31 11.24 -10.93
CA LEU A 139 -2.22 12.16 -11.23
C LEU A 139 -2.67 13.62 -11.12
N GLU A 140 -3.97 13.87 -11.23
CA GLU A 140 -4.59 15.17 -10.98
C GLU A 140 -4.23 15.74 -9.59
N ASN A 141 -4.03 14.88 -8.58
CA ASN A 141 -3.74 15.29 -7.21
C ASN A 141 -2.24 15.33 -6.89
N VAL A 142 -1.37 14.91 -7.81
CA VAL A 142 0.08 14.86 -7.58
C VAL A 142 0.70 16.20 -7.95
N SER A 143 0.99 17.05 -6.95
CA SER A 143 1.77 18.26 -7.20
C SER A 143 3.21 17.88 -7.54
N MET A 144 3.77 18.43 -8.63
CA MET A 144 5.17 18.18 -9.05
C MET A 144 6.22 18.76 -8.08
N LYS A 145 5.83 19.24 -6.89
CA LYS A 145 6.76 19.70 -5.86
C LYS A 145 7.27 18.48 -5.10
N TYR A 146 8.56 18.20 -5.25
CA TYR A 146 9.25 17.11 -4.56
C TYR A 146 8.92 17.08 -3.06
N GLY A 147 8.33 15.96 -2.60
CA GLY A 147 8.06 15.70 -1.19
C GLY A 147 6.80 16.35 -0.58
N ARG A 148 5.85 16.86 -1.37
CA ARG A 148 4.58 17.40 -0.85
C ARG A 148 3.37 16.82 -1.59
N PHE A 149 2.58 16.01 -0.88
CA PHE A 149 1.27 15.56 -1.35
C PHE A 149 0.20 16.56 -0.93
N THR A 150 -0.71 16.89 -1.84
CA THR A 150 -1.81 17.86 -1.63
C THR A 150 -2.79 17.44 -0.53
N GLU A 151 -2.91 16.14 -0.30
CA GLU A 151 -3.78 15.54 0.72
C GLU A 151 -3.35 15.88 2.17
N PHE A 152 -2.09 16.29 2.39
CA PHE A 152 -1.63 16.76 3.70
C PHE A 152 -1.84 18.28 3.91
N GLU A 153 -2.03 19.06 2.85
CA GLU A 153 -2.25 20.50 2.96
C GLU A 153 -3.72 20.82 3.32
N SER A 154 -4.67 20.01 2.88
CA SER A 154 -6.10 20.20 3.20
C SER A 154 -6.40 20.05 4.70
N GLY A 155 -5.62 19.23 5.42
CA GLY A 155 -5.73 19.07 6.88
C GLY A 155 -5.04 20.16 7.72
N GLN A 156 -4.14 20.94 7.12
CA GLN A 156 -3.42 22.02 7.83
C GLN A 156 -4.10 23.40 7.71
N GLN A 157 -5.15 23.53 6.91
CA GLN A 157 -5.88 24.80 6.72
C GLN A 157 -6.94 25.08 7.80
N GLY A 158 -7.06 24.21 8.82
CA GLY A 158 -8.01 24.34 9.92
C GLY A 158 -7.49 25.16 11.10
N GLY A 159 -7.36 26.48 10.95
CA GLY A 159 -7.18 27.42 12.06
C GLY A 159 -5.86 27.32 12.83
N SER A 160 -5.55 28.35 13.61
CA SER A 160 -4.42 28.28 14.55
C SER A 160 -4.66 27.14 15.54
N VAL A 161 -3.62 26.45 15.99
CA VAL A 161 -3.71 25.39 17.01
C VAL A 161 -4.46 25.88 18.27
N LEU A 162 -4.35 27.17 18.58
CA LEU A 162 -5.09 27.84 19.65
C LEU A 162 -6.61 27.89 19.39
N GLN A 163 -7.03 28.11 18.14
CA GLN A 163 -8.44 28.09 17.76
C GLN A 163 -9.08 26.73 18.07
N GLY A 164 -8.38 25.63 17.72
CA GLY A 164 -8.84 24.27 18.02
C GLY A 164 -9.00 24.02 19.52
N TYR A 165 -8.09 24.54 20.36
CA TYR A 165 -8.24 24.45 21.81
C TYR A 165 -9.39 25.31 22.35
N VAL A 166 -9.63 26.49 21.77
CA VAL A 166 -10.73 27.38 22.16
C VAL A 166 -12.09 26.76 21.81
N ASP A 167 -12.19 26.11 20.65
CA ASP A 167 -13.39 25.41 20.24
C ASP A 167 -13.62 24.15 21.10
N ASP A 168 -12.58 23.37 21.41
CA ASP A 168 -12.65 22.25 22.37
C ASP A 168 -13.12 22.72 23.77
N LEU A 169 -12.77 23.93 24.22
CA LEU A 169 -13.16 24.47 25.53
C LEU A 169 -14.64 24.87 25.61
N ARG A 170 -15.35 25.00 24.48
CA ARG A 170 -16.79 25.29 24.46
C ARG A 170 -17.64 24.05 24.75
N ASP A 171 -17.09 22.86 24.52
CA ASP A 171 -17.77 21.59 24.73
C ASP A 171 -17.44 20.98 26.10
N PRO A 172 -18.41 20.34 26.78
CA PRO A 172 -18.19 19.72 28.08
C PRO A 172 -17.16 18.58 28.04
N GLU A 173 -17.07 17.86 26.91
CA GLU A 173 -16.08 16.81 26.70
C GLU A 173 -14.67 17.39 26.47
N GLY A 174 -14.54 18.50 25.72
CA GLY A 174 -13.25 19.14 25.51
C GLY A 174 -12.73 19.85 26.77
N PHE A 175 -13.61 20.31 27.67
CA PHE A 175 -13.23 20.78 29.01
C PHE A 175 -12.61 19.66 29.86
N ARG A 176 -13.19 18.44 29.85
CA ARG A 176 -12.60 17.27 30.53
C ARG A 176 -11.24 16.91 29.94
N LYS A 177 -11.14 16.90 28.61
CA LYS A 177 -9.88 16.68 27.89
C LYS A 177 -8.82 17.71 28.30
N ALA A 178 -9.18 18.98 28.41
CA ALA A 178 -8.28 20.05 28.86
C ALA A 178 -7.81 19.83 30.31
N ILE A 179 -8.71 19.42 31.22
CA ILE A 179 -8.34 19.08 32.61
C ILE A 179 -7.36 17.91 32.62
N ILE A 180 -7.66 16.82 31.90
CA ILE A 180 -6.78 15.64 31.82
C ILE A 180 -5.42 16.01 31.23
N MET A 181 -5.39 16.80 30.15
CA MET A 181 -4.13 17.28 29.58
C MET A 181 -3.35 18.16 30.56
N SER A 182 -4.03 19.04 31.31
CA SER A 182 -3.37 19.86 32.33
C SER A 182 -2.77 19.03 33.46
N GLU A 183 -3.44 17.94 33.84
CA GLU A 183 -2.95 16.97 34.82
C GLU A 183 -1.73 16.19 34.28
N ILE A 184 -1.78 15.74 33.02
CA ILE A 184 -0.67 15.02 32.38
C ILE A 184 0.57 15.91 32.23
N LEU A 185 0.39 17.17 31.81
CA LEU A 185 1.49 18.12 31.62
C LEU A 185 2.10 18.61 32.94
N ASN A 186 1.31 18.70 34.01
CA ASN A 186 1.82 19.06 35.34
C ASN A 186 2.41 17.87 36.11
N ARG A 187 2.30 16.64 35.60
CA ARG A 187 3.00 15.51 36.19
C ARG A 187 4.50 15.70 36.03
N LYS A 188 5.18 15.68 37.17
CA LYS A 188 6.62 15.94 37.40
C LYS A 188 7.61 15.04 36.64
N HIS A 189 7.13 14.21 35.71
CA HIS A 189 7.89 13.21 34.96
C HIS A 189 7.91 13.45 33.45
N PHE A 190 7.38 14.59 32.99
CA PHE A 190 7.71 15.22 31.71
C PHE A 190 8.49 16.51 31.95
#